data_AF-A0A3B9TUG6-F1
#
_entry.id   AF-A0A3B9TUG6-F1
#
_cell.length_a   1.000
_cell.length_b   1.000
_cell.length_c   1.000
_cell.angle_alpha   90.00
_cell.angle_beta   90.00
_cell.angle_gamma   90.00
#
_symmetry.space_group_name_H-M   'P 1'
#
loop_
_entity.id
_entity.type
_entity.pdbx_description
1 polymer ?
#
loop_
_entity_poly.entity_id
_entity_poly.type
_entity_poly.pdbx_seq_one_letter_code
_entity_poly.pdbx_strand_id
1 'polypeptide(L)'
;MVDPTEILAGWAEFTLTPPSEYLLNSLRSVGEATAGNGAPAYQPDTIAQLITTIASRGYGPLLFRSVHVMSAAAIRNMRLDQLLVTAHPLTARYASQLLFPAASSGPPALSTRDGILEFREPGSGVTVFKLTGSQVPLAVACLEFLVEALGFDCLHNAFSDLAADHGSARRKAVTNDLSARLYNFLGEHLPQMAERNMARILAEHLATKVGESRFTAEDIDDGLILDFWVGNSGDDALSFRLFGTAARAWMTFRDSLIHSQSDAFDVHLSLTGSFEDEDLDRLSQLAISKAPDADEHDGAISPDLGQLVGDAATPTGWISDLQRPPCSAIKFLTKTELAQLSVPALAGAAGHGLVLTCLRLATFGPVQNRLVQASRGGDVGKGDIELEMAGIDDTAYDDHMAGWRALRATAENVATTAFLRLWDAGSPSIFEYLSRCGDDETRQEMATIASDVRNQMTSIDAEDDPVGQLAVMVLHRINTLPSDSPLGKQRKHMKRVAQSCRRQGLRAADIVSESAADGKQTTDTAPPQADPDHLHGLVRGGERLLKLAGFLASMDQPDQPMQSLVRNDLAIFSHQLSHLHETTS
;
A
#
# COMPACT_ATOMS: atom_id res chain seq x y z
N MET A 1 -10.12 25.91 11.43
CA MET A 1 -10.63 24.83 10.56
C MET A 1 -10.28 23.54 11.25
N VAL A 2 -11.17 22.56 11.28
CA VAL A 2 -10.88 21.27 11.95
C VAL A 2 -10.37 20.32 10.89
N ASP A 3 -9.09 19.98 10.92
CA ASP A 3 -8.50 19.01 9.98
C ASP A 3 -8.63 17.59 10.57
N PRO A 4 -9.28 16.64 9.86
CA PRO A 4 -9.30 15.24 10.26
C PRO A 4 -7.90 14.67 10.51
N THR A 5 -6.89 15.12 9.76
CA THR A 5 -5.50 14.67 9.89
C THR A 5 -4.92 15.00 11.27
N GLU A 6 -5.13 16.21 11.77
CA GLU A 6 -4.64 16.64 13.09
C GLU A 6 -5.30 15.86 14.24
N ILE A 7 -6.60 15.56 14.11
CA ILE A 7 -7.34 14.80 15.14
C ILE A 7 -6.87 13.34 15.19
N LEU A 8 -6.62 12.74 14.02
CA LEU A 8 -6.29 11.32 13.91
C LEU A 8 -4.79 11.04 14.06
N ALA A 9 -3.92 12.03 13.84
CA ALA A 9 -2.47 11.91 14.04
C ALA A 9 -2.09 11.55 15.49
N GLY A 10 -2.95 11.89 16.47
CA GLY A 10 -2.76 11.51 17.87
C GLY A 10 -3.05 10.04 18.19
N TRP A 11 -3.51 9.24 17.21
CA TRP A 11 -3.95 7.86 17.41
C TRP A 11 -2.94 6.90 16.77
N ALA A 12 -2.26 6.11 17.59
CA ALA A 12 -1.19 5.19 17.16
C ALA A 12 -1.62 4.25 16.03
N GLU A 13 -2.88 3.80 16.05
CA GLU A 13 -3.48 2.94 15.02
C GLU A 13 -3.55 3.57 13.63
N PHE A 14 -3.66 4.90 13.53
CA PHE A 14 -3.69 5.64 12.26
C PHE A 14 -2.31 6.14 11.84
N THR A 15 -1.33 6.13 12.74
CA THR A 15 0.08 6.30 12.37
C THR A 15 0.59 5.12 11.51
N LEU A 16 0.00 3.94 11.70
CA LEU A 16 0.51 2.67 11.14
C LEU A 16 -0.22 2.21 9.89
N THR A 17 -1.50 2.56 9.81
CA THR A 17 -2.31 2.44 8.59
C THR A 17 -3.19 3.67 8.53
N PRO A 18 -2.74 4.72 7.81
CA PRO A 18 -3.50 5.96 7.75
C PRO A 18 -4.87 5.69 7.11
N PRO A 19 -5.91 6.41 7.54
CA PRO A 19 -7.17 6.46 6.82
C PRO A 19 -6.89 6.81 5.35
N SER A 20 -7.61 6.19 4.43
CA SER A 20 -7.47 6.54 3.01
C SER A 20 -7.73 8.03 2.79
N GLU A 21 -7.07 8.62 1.79
CA GLU A 21 -7.28 10.02 1.42
C GLU A 21 -8.75 10.33 1.10
N TYR A 22 -9.45 9.39 0.45
CA TYR A 22 -10.87 9.53 0.15
C TYR A 22 -11.72 9.79 1.40
N LEU A 23 -11.54 8.99 2.46
CA LEU A 23 -12.23 9.17 3.74
C LEU A 23 -11.87 10.51 4.41
N LEU A 24 -10.59 10.90 4.37
CA LEU A 24 -10.15 12.18 4.93
C LEU A 24 -10.81 13.36 4.20
N ASN A 25 -10.88 13.29 2.87
CA ASN A 25 -11.54 14.29 2.03
C ASN A 25 -13.05 14.33 2.30
N SER A 26 -13.73 13.19 2.42
CA SER A 26 -15.16 13.14 2.79
C SER A 26 -15.42 13.81 4.15
N LEU A 27 -14.57 13.57 5.15
CA LEU A 27 -14.70 14.21 6.47
C LEU A 27 -14.38 15.70 6.43
N ARG A 28 -13.39 16.10 5.63
CA ARG A 28 -13.00 17.50 5.44
C ARG A 28 -14.09 18.29 4.74
N SER A 29 -14.73 17.75 3.70
CA SER A 29 -15.85 18.37 3.00
C SER A 29 -16.98 18.77 3.95
N VAL A 30 -17.30 17.93 4.95
CA VAL A 30 -18.32 18.27 5.98
C VAL A 30 -17.85 19.39 6.90
N GLY A 31 -16.55 19.45 7.23
CA GLY A 31 -15.96 20.54 8.01
C GLY A 31 -15.91 21.88 7.26
N GLU A 32 -15.81 21.83 5.94
CA GLU A 32 -15.78 22.99 5.04
C GLU A 32 -17.17 23.41 4.55
N ALA A 33 -18.21 22.61 4.83
CA ALA A 33 -19.58 22.90 4.48
C ALA A 33 -20.02 24.28 5.00
N THR A 34 -20.70 25.03 4.15
CA THR A 34 -21.21 26.37 4.46
C THR A 34 -22.73 26.39 4.48
N ALA A 35 -23.29 27.13 5.43
CA ALA A 35 -24.70 27.51 5.40
C ALA A 35 -24.94 28.54 4.28
N GLY A 36 -26.20 28.73 3.87
CA GLY A 36 -26.58 29.66 2.80
C GLY A 36 -26.20 31.12 3.04
N ASN A 37 -25.80 31.50 4.26
CA ASN A 37 -25.27 32.81 4.61
C ASN A 37 -23.72 32.92 4.53
N GLY A 38 -23.03 31.88 4.04
CA GLY A 38 -21.57 31.82 3.90
C GLY A 38 -20.81 31.52 5.18
N ALA A 39 -21.49 31.35 6.32
CA ALA A 39 -20.85 30.92 7.56
C ALA A 39 -20.68 29.39 7.58
N PRO A 40 -19.74 28.83 8.39
CA PRO A 40 -19.62 27.39 8.56
C PRO A 40 -20.96 26.76 8.98
N ALA A 41 -21.34 25.66 8.33
CA ALA A 41 -22.61 24.97 8.58
C ALA A 41 -22.67 24.39 10.01
N TYR A 42 -21.52 23.93 10.51
CA TYR A 42 -21.39 23.28 11.82
C TYR A 42 -20.36 23.97 12.72
N GLN A 43 -20.48 23.75 14.03
CA GLN A 43 -19.47 24.18 14.99
C GLN A 43 -18.28 23.21 14.97
N PRO A 44 -17.04 23.70 15.22
CA PRO A 44 -15.84 22.87 15.28
C PRO A 44 -15.98 21.62 16.16
N ASP A 45 -16.59 21.74 17.33
CA ASP A 45 -16.82 20.63 18.26
C ASP A 45 -17.70 19.53 17.65
N THR A 46 -18.67 19.89 16.82
CA THR A 46 -19.54 18.92 16.13
C THR A 46 -18.75 18.12 15.09
N ILE A 47 -17.85 18.80 14.37
CA ILE A 47 -16.98 18.17 13.37
C ILE A 47 -15.97 17.24 14.04
N ALA A 48 -15.31 17.69 15.11
CA ALA A 48 -14.39 16.85 15.89
C ALA A 48 -15.09 15.61 16.48
N GLN A 49 -16.31 15.79 16.99
CA GLN A 49 -17.13 14.69 17.48
C GLN A 49 -17.54 13.71 16.36
N LEU A 50 -17.86 14.21 15.17
CA LEU A 50 -18.15 13.37 14.00
C LEU A 50 -16.94 12.52 13.62
N ILE A 51 -15.78 13.16 13.40
CA ILE A 51 -14.52 12.51 13.00
C ILE A 51 -14.16 11.39 13.98
N THR A 52 -14.14 11.68 15.28
CA THR A 52 -13.83 10.69 16.32
C THR A 52 -14.85 9.56 16.38
N THR A 53 -16.14 9.84 16.17
CA THR A 53 -17.20 8.82 16.18
C THR A 53 -17.12 7.88 14.96
N ILE A 54 -16.78 8.41 13.78
CA ILE A 54 -16.57 7.61 12.55
C ILE A 54 -15.29 6.78 12.67
N ALA A 55 -14.17 7.40 13.03
CA ALA A 55 -12.87 6.74 13.13
C ALA A 55 -12.83 5.63 14.20
N SER A 56 -13.55 5.81 15.32
CA SER A 56 -13.68 4.79 16.38
C SER A 56 -14.66 3.66 16.03
N ARG A 57 -15.33 3.70 14.87
CA ARG A 57 -16.46 2.82 14.51
C ARG A 57 -17.61 2.85 15.55
N GLY A 58 -17.69 3.92 16.35
CA GLY A 58 -18.71 4.15 17.37
C GLY A 58 -20.02 4.75 16.84
N TYR A 59 -20.24 4.72 15.52
CA TYR A 59 -21.29 5.48 14.83
C TYR A 59 -22.70 4.86 14.92
N GLY A 60 -22.87 3.63 15.41
CA GLY A 60 -24.18 2.96 15.45
C GLY A 60 -25.31 3.79 16.10
N PRO A 61 -25.12 4.30 17.33
CA PRO A 61 -26.10 5.19 17.97
C PRO A 61 -26.32 6.51 17.23
N LEU A 62 -25.28 7.04 16.56
CA LEU A 62 -25.36 8.26 15.77
C LEU A 62 -26.17 8.02 14.49
N LEU A 63 -25.92 6.95 13.74
CA LEU A 63 -26.69 6.57 12.55
C LEU A 63 -28.17 6.39 12.87
N PHE A 64 -28.48 5.66 13.94
CA PHE A 64 -29.86 5.47 14.37
C PHE A 64 -30.56 6.81 14.62
N ARG A 65 -29.85 7.76 15.23
CA ARG A 65 -30.36 9.11 15.45
C ARG A 65 -30.50 9.90 14.14
N SER A 66 -29.55 9.81 13.23
CA SER A 66 -29.60 10.45 11.90
C SER A 66 -30.79 9.97 11.08
N VAL A 67 -31.11 8.68 11.12
CA VAL A 67 -32.33 8.13 10.50
C VAL A 67 -33.60 8.69 11.14
N HIS A 68 -33.62 8.90 12.46
CA HIS A 68 -34.75 9.56 13.12
C HIS A 68 -34.87 11.03 12.71
N VAL A 69 -33.75 11.75 12.54
CA VAL A 69 -33.76 13.13 12.00
C VAL A 69 -34.31 13.18 10.57
N MET A 70 -33.86 12.28 9.68
CA MET A 70 -34.42 12.14 8.32
C MET A 70 -35.93 11.84 8.36
N SER A 71 -36.34 10.90 9.22
CA SER A 71 -37.75 10.53 9.36
C SER A 71 -38.59 11.71 9.86
N ALA A 72 -38.08 12.51 10.80
CA ALA A 72 -38.76 13.72 11.24
C ALA A 72 -38.92 14.74 10.11
N ALA A 73 -37.86 14.97 9.31
CA ALA A 73 -37.91 15.86 8.16
C ALA A 73 -38.93 15.36 7.11
N ALA A 74 -38.93 14.06 6.80
CA ALA A 74 -39.85 13.43 5.86
C ALA A 74 -41.31 13.58 6.32
N ILE A 75 -41.62 13.32 7.59
CA ILE A 75 -42.97 13.48 8.16
C ILE A 75 -43.44 14.95 8.12
N ARG A 76 -42.51 15.90 8.18
CA ARG A 76 -42.77 17.33 8.05
C ARG A 76 -42.84 17.80 6.59
N ASN A 77 -42.81 16.89 5.62
CA ASN A 77 -42.75 17.18 4.17
C ASN A 77 -41.59 18.09 3.78
N MET A 78 -40.47 18.03 4.52
CA MET A 78 -39.24 18.69 4.12
C MET A 78 -38.57 17.88 3.01
N ARG A 79 -37.89 18.58 2.09
CA ARG A 79 -37.02 17.91 1.13
C ARG A 79 -35.67 17.59 1.77
N LEU A 80 -34.97 16.56 1.28
CA LEU A 80 -33.66 16.16 1.79
C LEU A 80 -32.62 17.29 1.66
N ASP A 81 -32.62 18.04 0.55
CA ASP A 81 -31.74 19.18 0.34
C ASP A 81 -31.97 20.31 1.34
N GLN A 82 -33.21 20.54 1.79
CA GLN A 82 -33.53 21.52 2.84
C GLN A 82 -33.08 21.09 4.23
N LEU A 83 -32.87 19.79 4.45
CA LEU A 83 -32.31 19.25 5.69
C LEU A 83 -30.79 19.38 5.72
N LEU A 84 -30.13 19.11 4.60
CA LEU A 84 -28.67 19.14 4.47
C LEU A 84 -28.14 20.58 4.28
N VAL A 85 -28.72 21.33 3.35
CA VAL A 85 -28.30 22.70 3.01
C VAL A 85 -29.18 23.71 3.71
N THR A 86 -28.74 24.16 4.88
CA THR A 86 -29.49 25.08 5.73
C THR A 86 -29.15 26.55 5.45
N ALA A 87 -30.12 27.45 5.64
CA ALA A 87 -29.92 28.88 5.41
C ALA A 87 -28.99 29.54 6.46
N HIS A 88 -28.90 28.97 7.66
CA HIS A 88 -28.10 29.45 8.77
C HIS A 88 -27.35 28.26 9.39
N PRO A 89 -26.21 28.50 10.08
CA PRO A 89 -25.48 27.45 10.78
C PRO A 89 -26.40 26.60 11.67
N LEU A 90 -26.26 25.29 11.59
CA LEU A 90 -27.13 24.33 12.25
C LEU A 90 -26.83 24.25 13.75
N THR A 91 -27.35 25.21 14.50
CA THR A 91 -27.31 25.22 15.97
C THR A 91 -28.47 24.42 16.55
N ALA A 92 -28.35 23.99 17.82
CA ALA A 92 -29.43 23.32 18.54
C ALA A 92 -30.76 24.10 18.52
N ARG A 93 -30.67 25.44 18.62
CA ARG A 93 -31.82 26.34 18.57
C ARG A 93 -32.46 26.34 17.18
N TYR A 94 -31.66 26.48 16.12
CA TYR A 94 -32.16 26.49 14.75
C TYR A 94 -32.74 25.12 14.36
N ALA A 95 -32.08 24.03 14.72
CA ALA A 95 -32.59 22.67 14.55
C ALA A 95 -33.95 22.45 15.22
N SER A 96 -34.13 22.97 16.44
CA SER A 96 -35.42 22.90 17.15
C SER A 96 -36.51 23.69 16.42
N GLN A 97 -36.18 24.85 15.86
CA GLN A 97 -37.12 25.64 15.06
C GLN A 97 -37.50 24.93 13.76
N LEU A 98 -36.53 24.25 13.13
CA LEU A 98 -36.69 23.55 11.87
C LEU A 98 -37.57 22.30 12.01
N LEU A 99 -37.28 21.45 13.00
CA LEU A 99 -37.88 20.11 13.11
C LEU A 99 -38.98 19.98 14.18
N PHE A 100 -38.99 20.87 15.19
CA PHE A 100 -39.89 20.72 16.34
C PHE A 100 -41.06 21.73 16.40
N PRO A 101 -41.58 22.32 15.28
CA PRO A 101 -42.68 23.27 15.39
C PRO A 101 -43.91 22.62 16.03
N ALA A 102 -44.65 23.41 16.82
CA ALA A 102 -45.87 22.96 17.48
C ALA A 102 -46.84 22.43 16.41
N ALA A 103 -47.23 21.16 16.55
CA ALA A 103 -48.09 20.52 15.56
C ALA A 103 -49.52 21.07 15.70
N SER A 104 -49.93 21.95 14.78
CA SER A 104 -51.33 22.40 14.69
C SER A 104 -52.23 21.36 14.01
N SER A 105 -51.67 20.43 13.23
CA SER A 105 -52.39 19.37 12.50
C SER A 105 -51.45 18.31 11.86
N GLY A 106 -50.38 17.91 12.56
CA GLY A 106 -49.41 16.92 12.05
C GLY A 106 -49.87 15.46 12.19
N PRO A 107 -49.31 14.51 11.40
CA PRO A 107 -49.61 13.09 11.52
C PRO A 107 -49.24 12.52 12.91
N PRO A 108 -49.97 11.51 13.41
CA PRO A 108 -49.88 11.02 14.79
C PRO A 108 -48.55 10.38 15.19
N ALA A 109 -47.63 10.19 14.22
CA ALA A 109 -46.33 9.57 14.42
C ALA A 109 -45.30 10.49 15.12
N LEU A 110 -45.55 11.79 15.21
CA LEU A 110 -44.66 12.77 15.84
C LEU A 110 -45.39 13.71 16.78
N SER A 111 -44.83 13.90 17.97
CA SER A 111 -45.30 14.91 18.92
C SER A 111 -44.15 15.67 19.54
N THR A 112 -44.29 16.98 19.69
CA THR A 112 -43.34 17.81 20.44
C THR A 112 -43.87 18.05 21.84
N ARG A 113 -43.09 17.73 22.88
CA ARG A 113 -43.40 18.01 24.29
C ARG A 113 -42.15 18.55 24.99
N ASP A 114 -42.27 19.69 25.67
CA ASP A 114 -41.19 20.30 26.47
C ASP A 114 -39.86 20.49 25.70
N GLY A 115 -39.92 20.81 24.41
CA GLY A 115 -38.73 20.97 23.55
C GLY A 115 -38.07 19.66 23.12
N ILE A 116 -38.72 18.51 23.38
CA ILE A 116 -38.31 17.18 22.94
C ILE A 116 -39.25 16.70 21.83
N LEU A 117 -38.67 16.15 20.77
CA LEU A 117 -39.42 15.49 19.71
C LEU A 117 -39.58 14.00 20.05
N GLU A 118 -40.82 13.55 20.17
CA GLU A 118 -41.17 12.17 20.49
C GLU A 118 -41.74 11.46 19.25
N PHE A 119 -41.14 10.33 18.89
CA PHE A 119 -41.64 9.45 17.84
C PHE A 119 -42.61 8.45 18.46
N ARG A 120 -43.79 8.31 17.86
CA ARG A 120 -44.85 7.41 18.31
C ARG A 120 -45.14 6.35 17.27
N GLU A 121 -45.45 5.14 17.73
CA GLU A 121 -45.83 4.06 16.82
C GLU A 121 -47.23 4.34 16.22
N PRO A 122 -47.39 4.24 14.89
CA PRO A 122 -48.70 4.32 14.24
C PRO A 122 -49.66 3.27 14.82
N GLY A 123 -50.81 3.71 15.33
CA GLY A 123 -51.87 2.83 15.85
C GLY A 123 -51.86 2.59 17.36
N SER A 124 -50.69 2.51 18.03
CA SER A 124 -50.63 2.33 19.50
C SER A 124 -50.38 3.63 20.27
N GLY A 125 -49.79 4.64 19.62
CA GLY A 125 -49.49 5.93 20.24
C GLY A 125 -48.37 5.90 21.29
N VAL A 126 -47.69 4.76 21.47
CA VAL A 126 -46.58 4.60 22.41
C VAL A 126 -45.35 5.32 21.88
N THR A 127 -44.67 6.08 22.75
CA THR A 127 -43.40 6.74 22.42
C THR A 127 -42.28 5.70 22.31
N VAL A 128 -41.64 5.62 21.14
CA VAL A 128 -40.57 4.66 20.81
C VAL A 128 -39.18 5.29 20.77
N PHE A 129 -39.08 6.61 20.57
CA PHE A 129 -37.81 7.32 20.55
C PHE A 129 -37.99 8.80 20.92
N LYS A 130 -36.93 9.41 21.47
CA LYS A 130 -36.89 10.83 21.85
C LYS A 130 -35.66 11.49 21.27
N LEU A 131 -35.83 12.71 20.75
CA LEU A 131 -34.78 13.50 20.13
C LEU A 131 -34.79 14.92 20.70
N THR A 132 -33.62 15.40 21.15
CA THR A 132 -33.44 16.79 21.58
C THR A 132 -32.78 17.62 20.49
N GLY A 133 -33.04 18.93 20.48
CA GLY A 133 -32.49 19.82 19.45
C GLY A 133 -30.97 19.87 19.44
N SER A 134 -30.32 19.67 20.60
CA SER A 134 -28.86 19.59 20.73
C SER A 134 -28.24 18.38 20.02
N GLN A 135 -29.02 17.34 19.75
CA GLN A 135 -28.53 16.12 19.11
C GLN A 135 -28.66 16.15 17.58
N VAL A 136 -29.41 17.12 17.04
CA VAL A 136 -29.68 17.25 15.60
C VAL A 136 -28.45 17.68 14.79
N PRO A 137 -27.62 18.66 15.23
CA PRO A 137 -26.48 19.11 14.43
C PRO A 137 -25.52 17.98 14.06
N LEU A 138 -25.08 17.18 15.05
CA LEU A 138 -24.21 16.03 14.80
C LEU A 138 -24.87 14.97 13.92
N ALA A 139 -26.18 14.78 14.07
CA ALA A 139 -26.93 13.82 13.28
C ALA A 139 -27.02 14.24 11.80
N VAL A 140 -27.22 15.53 11.50
CA VAL A 140 -27.23 16.05 10.13
C VAL A 140 -25.82 16.09 9.54
N ALA A 141 -24.80 16.46 10.32
CA ALA A 141 -23.40 16.35 9.87
C ALA A 141 -23.04 14.91 9.46
N CYS A 142 -23.57 13.91 10.19
CA CYS A 142 -23.42 12.51 9.81
C CYS A 142 -24.19 12.15 8.52
N LEU A 143 -25.35 12.75 8.26
CA LEU A 143 -26.06 12.56 6.98
C LEU A 143 -25.27 13.14 5.81
N GLU A 144 -24.69 14.32 5.98
CA GLU A 144 -23.84 14.95 4.97
C GLU A 144 -22.58 14.12 4.71
N PHE A 145 -21.94 13.60 5.76
CA PHE A 145 -20.86 12.62 5.60
C PHE A 145 -21.30 11.36 4.83
N LEU A 146 -22.51 10.84 5.06
CA LEU A 146 -23.03 9.71 4.30
C LEU A 146 -23.25 10.06 2.81
N VAL A 147 -23.60 11.30 2.48
CA VAL A 147 -23.67 11.75 1.07
C VAL A 147 -22.28 11.72 0.44
N GLU A 148 -21.27 12.25 1.13
CA GLU A 148 -19.89 12.27 0.64
C GLU A 148 -19.29 10.85 0.53
N ALA A 149 -19.62 9.96 1.47
CA ALA A 149 -19.04 8.61 1.54
C ALA A 149 -19.77 7.57 0.68
N LEU A 150 -21.11 7.60 0.66
CA LEU A 150 -21.95 6.57 0.03
C LEU A 150 -22.71 7.08 -1.20
N GLY A 151 -22.62 8.38 -1.50
CA GLY A 151 -23.33 9.04 -2.59
C GLY A 151 -24.74 9.50 -2.21
N PHE A 152 -25.19 10.57 -2.90
CA PHE A 152 -26.50 11.18 -2.67
C PHE A 152 -27.67 10.21 -2.91
N ASP A 153 -27.61 9.38 -3.96
CA ASP A 153 -28.70 8.46 -4.31
C ASP A 153 -28.99 7.45 -3.21
N CYS A 154 -27.94 6.97 -2.52
CA CYS A 154 -28.08 6.07 -1.39
C CYS A 154 -28.94 6.72 -0.29
N LEU A 155 -28.64 7.97 0.06
CA LEU A 155 -29.37 8.68 1.10
C LEU A 155 -30.77 9.11 0.64
N HIS A 156 -30.92 9.47 -0.64
CA HIS A 156 -32.20 9.85 -1.22
C HIS A 156 -33.21 8.69 -1.23
N ASN A 157 -32.77 7.48 -1.57
CA ASN A 157 -33.59 6.27 -1.51
C ASN A 157 -34.04 5.97 -0.07
N ALA A 158 -33.11 6.04 0.89
CA ALA A 158 -33.43 5.89 2.31
C ALA A 158 -34.43 6.95 2.80
N PHE A 159 -34.30 8.20 2.34
CA PHE A 159 -35.24 9.28 2.67
C PHE A 159 -36.63 9.02 2.09
N SER A 160 -36.71 8.56 0.85
CA SER A 160 -37.97 8.25 0.16
C SER A 160 -38.72 7.10 0.85
N ASP A 161 -38.00 6.06 1.28
CA ASP A 161 -38.55 4.96 2.08
C ASP A 161 -39.17 5.44 3.39
N LEU A 162 -38.51 6.38 4.09
CA LEU A 162 -39.01 6.97 5.34
C LEU A 162 -40.19 7.93 5.11
N ALA A 163 -40.28 8.54 3.94
CA ALA A 163 -41.42 9.37 3.54
C ALA A 163 -42.66 8.52 3.23
N ALA A 164 -42.48 7.30 2.71
CA ALA A 164 -43.56 6.36 2.42
C ALA A 164 -44.09 5.64 3.68
N ASP A 165 -43.21 5.30 4.63
CA ASP A 165 -43.56 4.53 5.83
C ASP A 165 -42.87 5.08 7.10
N HIS A 166 -43.69 5.56 8.02
CA HIS A 166 -43.24 6.20 9.27
C HIS A 166 -43.19 5.22 10.47
N GLY A 167 -43.30 3.91 10.26
CA GLY A 167 -43.23 2.90 11.31
C GLY A 167 -41.83 2.73 11.92
N SER A 168 -41.75 2.23 13.16
CA SER A 168 -40.45 1.93 13.79
C SER A 168 -39.68 0.81 13.09
N ALA A 169 -40.39 -0.18 12.53
CA ALA A 169 -39.81 -1.26 11.76
C ALA A 169 -39.04 -0.73 10.53
N ARG A 170 -39.62 0.26 9.81
CA ARG A 170 -38.98 0.88 8.65
C ARG A 170 -37.71 1.64 9.03
N ARG A 171 -37.77 2.48 10.07
CA ARG A 171 -36.59 3.19 10.59
C ARG A 171 -35.45 2.23 10.97
N LYS A 172 -35.79 1.11 11.61
CA LYS A 172 -34.80 0.08 11.96
C LYS A 172 -34.19 -0.58 10.71
N ALA A 173 -35.01 -0.91 9.71
CA ALA A 173 -34.53 -1.48 8.45
C ALA A 173 -33.58 -0.53 7.72
N VAL A 174 -33.95 0.75 7.58
CA VAL A 174 -33.10 1.79 6.97
C VAL A 174 -31.80 1.99 7.76
N THR A 175 -31.85 1.97 9.09
CA THR A 175 -30.63 2.07 9.92
C THR A 175 -29.69 0.89 9.67
N ASN A 176 -30.22 -0.33 9.60
CA ASN A 176 -29.41 -1.53 9.36
C ASN A 176 -28.77 -1.52 7.96
N ASP A 177 -29.52 -1.10 6.93
CA ASP A 177 -28.98 -0.98 5.56
C ASP A 177 -27.85 0.06 5.49
N LEU A 178 -28.08 1.28 6.00
CA LEU A 178 -27.06 2.33 6.03
C LEU A 178 -25.84 1.92 6.87
N SER A 179 -26.05 1.22 7.99
CA SER A 179 -24.96 0.71 8.83
C SER A 179 -24.13 -0.34 8.11
N ALA A 180 -24.74 -1.24 7.33
CA ALA A 180 -24.03 -2.25 6.57
C ALA A 180 -23.19 -1.61 5.45
N ARG A 181 -23.77 -0.65 4.73
CA ARG A 181 -23.05 0.11 3.68
C ARG A 181 -21.88 0.90 4.25
N LEU A 182 -22.10 1.63 5.35
CA LEU A 182 -21.04 2.38 6.01
C LEU A 182 -19.96 1.45 6.58
N TYR A 183 -20.33 0.29 7.12
CA TYR A 183 -19.35 -0.69 7.59
C TYR A 183 -18.45 -1.18 6.46
N ASN A 184 -19.02 -1.53 5.30
CA ASN A 184 -18.25 -1.97 4.14
C ASN A 184 -17.32 -0.87 3.63
N PHE A 185 -17.84 0.34 3.47
CA PHE A 185 -17.05 1.53 3.12
C PHE A 185 -15.87 1.72 4.08
N LEU A 186 -16.12 1.78 5.40
CA LEU A 186 -15.07 1.92 6.39
C LEU A 186 -14.16 0.69 6.53
N GLY A 187 -14.52 -0.46 5.95
CA GLY A 187 -13.65 -1.63 5.86
C GLY A 187 -12.55 -1.43 4.82
N GLU A 188 -12.83 -0.67 3.76
CA GLU A 188 -11.89 -0.33 2.69
C GLU A 188 -11.03 0.89 3.03
N HIS A 189 -11.55 1.77 3.91
CA HIS A 189 -10.94 3.08 4.18
C HIS A 189 -10.33 3.27 5.58
N LEU A 190 -10.56 2.33 6.51
CA LEU A 190 -9.92 2.30 7.84
C LEU A 190 -9.29 0.93 8.09
N PRO A 191 -8.16 0.86 8.83
CA PRO A 191 -7.54 -0.41 9.19
C PRO A 191 -8.51 -1.35 9.90
N GLN A 192 -8.35 -2.65 9.65
CA GLN A 192 -9.18 -3.66 10.30
C GLN A 192 -8.97 -3.64 11.81
N MET A 193 -9.99 -4.06 12.58
CA MET A 193 -9.89 -4.06 14.05
C MET A 193 -8.71 -4.92 14.55
N ALA A 194 -8.42 -6.03 13.88
CA ALA A 194 -7.28 -6.89 14.19
C ALA A 194 -5.94 -6.17 13.95
N GLU A 195 -5.80 -5.46 12.83
CA GLU A 195 -4.61 -4.66 12.49
C GLU A 195 -4.41 -3.52 13.47
N ARG A 196 -5.48 -2.81 13.85
CA ARG A 196 -5.44 -1.73 14.86
C ARG A 196 -5.02 -2.24 16.23
N ASN A 197 -5.57 -3.38 16.66
CA ASN A 197 -5.17 -3.97 17.93
C ASN A 197 -3.70 -4.41 17.89
N MET A 198 -3.27 -5.01 16.77
CA MET A 198 -1.89 -5.43 16.57
C MET A 198 -0.92 -4.25 16.64
N ALA A 199 -1.21 -3.21 15.84
CA ALA A 199 -0.52 -1.93 15.84
C ALA A 199 -0.37 -1.34 17.26
N ARG A 200 -1.47 -1.32 18.02
CA ARG A 200 -1.47 -0.85 19.42
C ARG A 200 -0.53 -1.69 20.31
N ILE A 201 -0.60 -3.02 20.23
CA ILE A 201 0.26 -3.91 21.02
C ILE A 201 1.74 -3.68 20.72
N LEU A 202 2.10 -3.58 19.44
CA LEU A 202 3.48 -3.33 19.01
C LEU A 202 3.95 -1.94 19.47
N ALA A 203 3.13 -0.90 19.30
CA ALA A 203 3.45 0.46 19.75
C ALA A 203 3.60 0.56 21.28
N GLU A 204 2.72 -0.08 22.05
CA GLU A 204 2.82 -0.13 23.52
C GLU A 204 4.10 -0.84 23.97
N HIS A 205 4.46 -1.95 23.32
CA HIS A 205 5.70 -2.66 23.62
C HIS A 205 6.93 -1.82 23.30
N LEU A 206 6.94 -1.16 22.14
CA LEU A 206 8.04 -0.30 21.72
C LEU A 206 8.20 0.91 22.66
N ALA A 207 7.10 1.58 23.00
CA ALA A 207 7.11 2.69 23.94
C ALA A 207 7.61 2.29 25.33
N THR A 208 7.25 1.07 25.79
CA THR A 208 7.75 0.53 27.07
C THR A 208 9.27 0.27 27.02
N LYS A 209 9.79 -0.20 25.88
CA LYS A 209 11.21 -0.51 25.71
C LYS A 209 12.07 0.76 25.55
N VAL A 210 11.61 1.71 24.74
CA VAL A 210 12.30 2.99 24.49
C VAL A 210 12.18 3.94 25.69
N GLY A 211 11.10 3.83 26.47
CA GLY A 211 10.81 4.71 27.60
C GLY A 211 10.20 6.05 27.20
N GLU A 212 9.90 6.24 25.91
CA GLU A 212 9.31 7.45 25.35
C GLU A 212 8.10 7.12 24.47
N SER A 213 7.19 8.09 24.33
CA SER A 213 6.00 7.97 23.47
C SER A 213 6.31 8.18 21.98
N ARG A 214 7.55 8.58 21.64
CA ARG A 214 8.02 8.78 20.27
C ARG A 214 9.15 7.80 20.00
N PHE A 215 9.08 7.13 18.86
CA PHE A 215 10.04 6.12 18.41
C PHE A 215 10.17 6.19 16.90
N THR A 216 11.28 5.69 16.35
CA THR A 216 11.54 5.65 14.92
C THR A 216 11.65 4.20 14.42
N ALA A 217 11.79 4.03 13.10
CA ALA A 217 11.93 2.70 12.50
C ALA A 217 13.23 2.00 12.89
N GLU A 218 14.25 2.76 13.29
CA GLU A 218 15.55 2.28 13.75
C GLU A 218 15.49 1.68 15.17
N ASP A 219 14.50 2.07 15.98
CA ASP A 219 14.29 1.47 17.32
C ASP A 219 13.80 0.01 17.25
N ILE A 220 13.38 -0.43 16.06
CA ILE A 220 12.97 -1.81 15.78
C ILE A 220 14.16 -2.56 15.19
N ASP A 221 14.90 -3.23 16.06
CA ASP A 221 16.07 -4.03 15.73
C ASP A 221 15.81 -5.55 15.87
N ASP A 222 16.80 -6.34 15.43
CA ASP A 222 16.77 -7.80 15.52
C ASP A 222 16.58 -8.34 16.95
N GLY A 223 17.05 -7.61 17.96
CA GLY A 223 16.91 -7.99 19.37
C GLY A 223 15.48 -7.81 19.86
N LEU A 224 14.87 -6.66 19.54
CA LEU A 224 13.50 -6.32 19.90
C LEU A 224 12.50 -7.35 19.42
N ILE A 225 12.62 -7.77 18.15
CA ILE A 225 11.70 -8.75 17.56
C ILE A 225 11.81 -10.09 18.27
N LEU A 226 13.04 -10.53 18.60
CA LEU A 226 13.27 -11.77 19.33
C LEU A 226 12.72 -11.70 20.76
N ASP A 227 13.05 -10.65 21.50
CA ASP A 227 12.61 -10.43 22.88
C ASP A 227 11.08 -10.39 22.97
N PHE A 228 10.44 -9.67 22.03
CA PHE A 228 8.99 -9.62 21.92
C PHE A 228 8.39 -11.01 21.74
N TRP A 229 8.92 -11.81 20.82
CA TRP A 229 8.42 -13.16 20.58
C TRP A 229 8.62 -14.08 21.80
N VAL A 230 9.79 -14.05 22.42
CA VAL A 230 10.07 -14.83 23.64
C VAL A 230 9.08 -14.47 24.75
N GLY A 231 8.80 -13.17 24.95
CA GLY A 231 7.88 -12.69 25.99
C GLY A 231 6.40 -12.95 25.73
N ASN A 232 5.96 -12.99 24.47
CA ASN A 232 4.53 -12.98 24.11
C ASN A 232 4.05 -14.24 23.36
N SER A 233 4.93 -15.16 22.98
CA SER A 233 4.54 -16.35 22.21
C SER A 233 3.68 -17.36 22.97
N GLY A 234 3.67 -17.30 24.30
CA GLY A 234 2.80 -18.11 25.16
C GLY A 234 1.42 -17.48 25.43
N ASP A 235 1.16 -16.28 24.92
CA ASP A 235 -0.14 -15.62 25.07
C ASP A 235 -1.09 -16.02 23.93
N ASP A 236 -2.05 -16.89 24.26
CA ASP A 236 -3.06 -17.36 23.32
C ASP A 236 -3.94 -16.23 22.74
N ALA A 237 -4.05 -15.09 23.44
CA ALA A 237 -4.82 -13.95 22.96
C ALA A 237 -4.12 -13.19 21.83
N LEU A 238 -2.78 -13.24 21.77
CA LEU A 238 -1.98 -12.46 20.82
C LEU A 238 -1.60 -13.23 19.55
N SER A 239 -1.81 -14.55 19.50
CA SER A 239 -1.56 -15.42 18.34
C SER A 239 -0.11 -15.44 17.81
N PHE A 240 0.87 -15.06 18.64
CA PHE A 240 2.30 -14.99 18.28
C PHE A 240 3.10 -16.27 18.57
N ARG A 241 2.44 -17.44 18.55
CA ARG A 241 3.10 -18.73 18.84
C ARG A 241 4.31 -18.99 17.92
N LEU A 242 4.26 -18.53 16.68
CA LEU A 242 5.35 -18.67 15.71
C LEU A 242 6.18 -17.38 15.62
N PHE A 243 7.50 -17.54 15.57
CA PHE A 243 8.42 -16.42 15.35
C PHE A 243 8.12 -15.72 14.02
N GLY A 244 7.77 -16.52 13.01
CA GLY A 244 7.34 -16.03 11.69
C GLY A 244 6.19 -15.04 11.72
N THR A 245 5.25 -15.19 12.66
CA THR A 245 4.12 -14.27 12.81
C THR A 245 4.57 -12.96 13.47
N ALA A 246 5.37 -13.05 14.53
CA ALA A 246 5.90 -11.88 15.23
C ALA A 246 6.81 -11.04 14.33
N ALA A 247 7.76 -11.68 13.65
CA ALA A 247 8.69 -10.99 12.76
C ALA A 247 7.99 -10.27 11.60
N ARG A 248 7.00 -10.91 10.96
CA ARG A 248 6.22 -10.25 9.89
C ARG A 248 5.43 -9.06 10.41
N ALA A 249 4.84 -9.15 11.60
CA ALA A 249 4.12 -8.03 12.20
C ALA A 249 5.06 -6.84 12.47
N TRP A 250 6.24 -7.08 13.04
CA TRP A 250 7.24 -6.05 13.29
C TRP A 250 7.86 -5.47 12.02
N MET A 251 8.17 -6.29 11.01
CA MET A 251 8.68 -5.82 9.72
C MET A 251 7.66 -4.92 9.02
N THR A 252 6.39 -5.33 9.01
CA THR A 252 5.30 -4.51 8.45
C THR A 252 5.15 -3.20 9.20
N PHE A 253 5.19 -3.26 10.55
CA PHE A 253 5.10 -2.07 11.41
C PHE A 253 6.28 -1.11 11.17
N ARG A 254 7.49 -1.64 11.05
CA ARG A 254 8.71 -0.87 10.77
C ARG A 254 8.64 -0.21 9.40
N ASP A 255 8.23 -0.94 8.37
CA ASP A 255 8.03 -0.37 7.04
C ASP A 255 6.99 0.75 7.09
N SER A 256 5.85 0.58 7.78
CA SER A 256 4.87 1.65 7.98
C SER A 256 5.48 2.89 8.64
N LEU A 257 6.36 2.73 9.63
CA LEU A 257 7.04 3.87 10.25
C LEU A 257 7.92 4.63 9.26
N ILE A 258 8.69 3.91 8.43
CA ILE A 258 9.53 4.53 7.39
C ILE A 258 8.66 5.35 6.43
N HIS A 259 7.55 4.76 5.96
CA HIS A 259 6.63 5.43 5.03
C HIS A 259 5.88 6.60 5.68
N SER A 260 5.57 6.53 6.98
CA SER A 260 4.94 7.64 7.71
C SER A 260 5.88 8.85 7.89
N GLN A 261 7.20 8.60 7.88
CA GLN A 261 8.23 9.64 7.98
C GLN A 261 8.66 10.19 6.62
N SER A 262 8.54 9.41 5.54
CA SER A 262 8.81 9.85 4.17
C SER A 262 7.52 10.36 3.50
N ASP A 263 7.34 11.68 3.45
CA ASP A 263 6.46 12.44 2.54
C ASP A 263 4.93 12.15 2.53
N ALA A 264 4.41 11.15 3.25
CA ALA A 264 2.96 10.88 3.31
C ALA A 264 2.13 12.01 3.96
N PHE A 265 2.79 12.93 4.68
CA PHE A 265 2.18 14.13 5.25
C PHE A 265 2.72 15.44 4.65
N ASP A 266 3.66 15.38 3.69
CA ASP A 266 4.29 16.57 3.09
C ASP A 266 3.83 16.82 1.64
N VAL A 267 2.94 16.00 1.08
CA VAL A 267 2.12 16.39 -0.09
C VAL A 267 0.98 17.32 0.38
N HIS A 268 1.36 18.39 1.08
CA HIS A 268 0.54 19.58 1.20
C HIS A 268 0.55 20.30 -0.16
N LEU A 269 -0.28 19.81 -1.10
CA LEU A 269 -0.70 20.63 -2.23
C LEU A 269 -1.64 21.71 -1.68
N SER A 270 -1.04 22.78 -1.17
CA SER A 270 -1.75 24.02 -0.94
C SER A 270 -2.33 24.45 -2.29
N LEU A 271 -3.66 24.41 -2.43
CA LEU A 271 -4.45 24.92 -3.57
C LEU A 271 -4.27 26.43 -3.84
N THR A 272 -3.23 27.05 -3.26
CA THR A 272 -2.87 28.46 -3.41
C THR A 272 -1.46 28.68 -3.97
N GLY A 273 -0.67 27.62 -4.21
CA GLY A 273 0.61 27.69 -4.92
C GLY A 273 0.41 27.70 -6.43
N SER A 274 1.04 28.64 -7.15
CA SER A 274 0.91 28.74 -8.60
C SER A 274 1.36 27.45 -9.31
N PHE A 275 0.45 26.85 -10.07
CA PHE A 275 0.70 25.69 -10.91
C PHE A 275 1.82 25.95 -11.94
N GLU A 276 2.78 25.02 -12.04
CA GLU A 276 3.62 24.83 -13.23
C GLU A 276 3.06 23.65 -14.04
N ASP A 277 3.03 23.77 -15.37
CA ASP A 277 2.37 22.83 -16.30
C ASP A 277 2.89 21.37 -16.23
N GLU A 278 4.07 21.13 -15.64
CA GLU A 278 4.64 19.77 -15.49
C GLU A 278 3.91 18.90 -14.45
N ASP A 279 3.21 19.50 -13.48
CA ASP A 279 2.48 18.73 -12.44
C ASP A 279 1.07 18.33 -12.90
N LEU A 280 0.49 19.04 -13.87
CA LEU A 280 -0.81 18.70 -14.45
C LEU A 280 -0.73 17.46 -15.35
N ASP A 281 0.42 17.23 -15.99
CA ASP A 281 0.67 16.04 -16.82
C ASP A 281 0.84 14.75 -16.02
N ARG A 282 1.26 14.86 -14.75
CA ARG A 282 1.32 13.69 -13.85
C ARG A 282 -0.06 13.24 -13.36
N LEU A 283 -0.97 14.19 -13.13
CA LEU A 283 -2.36 13.91 -12.78
C LEU A 283 -3.19 13.43 -13.99
N SER A 284 -2.90 13.94 -15.20
CA SER A 284 -3.58 13.50 -16.43
C SER A 284 -3.24 12.05 -16.79
N GLN A 285 -2.00 11.60 -16.58
CA GLN A 285 -1.59 10.21 -16.82
C GLN A 285 -2.20 9.19 -15.84
N LEU A 286 -2.51 9.62 -14.61
CA LEU A 286 -3.22 8.80 -13.61
C LEU A 286 -4.74 8.72 -13.87
N ALA A 287 -5.34 9.78 -14.44
CA ALA A 287 -6.77 9.83 -14.71
C ALA A 287 -7.19 9.15 -16.03
N ILE A 288 -6.28 8.93 -16.99
CA ILE A 288 -6.64 8.51 -18.36
C ILE A 288 -6.49 6.98 -18.61
N SER A 289 -5.93 6.19 -17.69
CA SER A 289 -5.65 4.75 -17.96
C SER A 289 -6.68 3.72 -17.46
N LYS A 290 -7.88 4.11 -17.03
CA LYS A 290 -9.01 3.17 -16.86
C LYS A 290 -10.37 3.81 -17.20
N ALA A 291 -10.66 3.85 -18.49
CA ALA A 291 -12.02 3.66 -18.98
C ALA A 291 -11.98 2.63 -20.12
N PRO A 292 -12.21 1.33 -19.85
CA PRO A 292 -12.81 0.47 -20.82
C PRO A 292 -14.32 0.50 -20.62
N ASP A 293 -15.02 0.66 -21.73
CA ASP A 293 -16.47 0.59 -21.85
C ASP A 293 -17.06 -0.64 -21.15
N ALA A 294 -18.28 -0.44 -20.68
CA ALA A 294 -19.12 -1.47 -20.10
C ALA A 294 -19.22 -2.70 -21.00
N ASP A 295 -18.82 -3.86 -20.47
CA ASP A 295 -19.50 -5.13 -20.73
C ASP A 295 -19.27 -6.09 -19.55
N GLU A 296 -20.35 -6.76 -19.16
CA GLU A 296 -20.49 -7.63 -18.01
C GLU A 296 -19.63 -8.92 -18.09
N HIS A 297 -19.47 -9.57 -16.92
CA HIS A 297 -18.89 -10.90 -16.64
C HIS A 297 -17.36 -11.00 -16.50
N ASP A 298 -16.85 -10.96 -15.27
CA ASP A 298 -16.34 -12.13 -14.51
C ASP A 298 -15.54 -11.66 -13.26
N GLY A 299 -15.60 -12.44 -12.18
CA GLY A 299 -14.92 -12.32 -10.88
C GLY A 299 -14.21 -11.01 -10.50
N ALA A 300 -14.85 -10.19 -9.66
CA ALA A 300 -14.24 -9.04 -8.98
C ALA A 300 -13.07 -9.47 -8.08
N ILE A 301 -11.86 -9.44 -8.61
CA ILE A 301 -10.62 -9.45 -7.83
C ILE A 301 -10.42 -8.00 -7.34
N SER A 302 -10.52 -7.83 -6.02
CA SER A 302 -10.15 -6.60 -5.32
C SER A 302 -8.80 -6.09 -5.85
N PRO A 303 -8.65 -4.80 -6.20
CA PRO A 303 -7.32 -4.25 -6.43
C PRO A 303 -6.51 -4.43 -5.14
N ASP A 304 -5.36 -5.08 -5.28
CA ASP A 304 -4.39 -5.27 -4.21
C ASP A 304 -3.89 -3.89 -3.75
N LEU A 305 -3.96 -3.63 -2.43
CA LEU A 305 -3.61 -2.35 -1.78
C LEU A 305 -2.22 -1.82 -2.14
N GLY A 306 -1.34 -2.68 -2.69
CA GLY A 306 -0.04 -2.28 -3.26
C GLY A 306 -0.10 -1.44 -4.54
N GLN A 307 -1.26 -1.19 -5.15
CA GLN A 307 -1.39 -0.31 -6.34
C GLN A 307 -1.76 1.14 -6.03
N LEU A 308 -2.17 1.47 -4.80
CA LEU A 308 -2.49 2.85 -4.38
C LEU A 308 -1.40 3.49 -3.50
N VAL A 309 -0.39 2.71 -3.10
CA VAL A 309 0.83 3.23 -2.50
C VAL A 309 1.76 3.61 -3.65
N GLY A 310 2.05 4.89 -3.82
CA GLY A 310 2.99 5.36 -4.83
C GLY A 310 4.27 4.51 -4.80
N ASP A 311 4.63 3.92 -5.95
CA ASP A 311 5.82 3.11 -6.26
C ASP A 311 6.70 2.79 -5.03
N ALA A 312 6.18 2.00 -4.07
CA ALA A 312 6.90 1.73 -2.84
C ALA A 312 8.20 1.00 -3.19
N ALA A 313 9.34 1.64 -2.91
CA ALA A 313 10.67 1.16 -3.27
C ALA A 313 11.11 -0.01 -2.37
N THR A 314 10.31 -1.07 -2.30
CA THR A 314 10.57 -2.25 -1.50
C THR A 314 10.94 -3.46 -2.37
N PRO A 315 11.75 -4.40 -1.86
CA PRO A 315 12.09 -5.63 -2.57
C PRO A 315 10.86 -6.43 -3.03
N THR A 316 9.81 -6.49 -2.22
CA THR A 316 8.55 -7.19 -2.56
C THR A 316 7.85 -6.53 -3.75
N GLY A 317 7.80 -5.19 -3.78
CA GLY A 317 7.28 -4.44 -4.92
C GLY A 317 8.08 -4.71 -6.21
N TRP A 318 9.41 -4.73 -6.13
CA TRP A 318 10.26 -5.03 -7.28
C TRP A 318 10.08 -6.46 -7.80
N ILE A 319 9.90 -7.44 -6.91
CA ILE A 319 9.62 -8.83 -7.29
C ILE A 319 8.25 -8.93 -7.99
N SER A 320 7.23 -8.25 -7.46
CA SER A 320 5.90 -8.19 -8.07
C SER A 320 5.94 -7.56 -9.47
N ASP A 321 6.70 -6.48 -9.64
CA ASP A 321 6.90 -5.83 -10.94
C ASP A 321 7.51 -6.77 -11.99
N LEU A 322 8.46 -7.63 -11.60
CA LEU A 322 9.04 -8.64 -12.48
C LEU A 322 8.03 -9.72 -12.92
N GLN A 323 6.92 -9.86 -12.20
CA GLN A 323 5.88 -10.85 -12.45
C GLN A 323 4.66 -10.29 -13.19
N ARG A 324 4.61 -8.97 -13.44
CA ARG A 324 3.52 -8.29 -14.17
C ARG A 324 3.95 -7.94 -15.60
N PRO A 325 3.02 -7.78 -16.56
CA PRO A 325 3.34 -7.25 -17.87
C PRO A 325 4.01 -5.86 -17.81
N PRO A 326 4.96 -5.54 -18.71
CA PRO A 326 5.51 -6.42 -19.75
C PRO A 326 6.59 -7.41 -19.26
N CYS A 327 7.13 -7.22 -18.05
CA CYS A 327 8.24 -8.02 -17.51
C CYS A 327 7.95 -9.53 -17.45
N SER A 328 6.69 -9.91 -17.18
CA SER A 328 6.26 -11.31 -17.06
C SER A 328 6.53 -12.18 -18.31
N ALA A 329 6.71 -11.56 -19.49
CA ALA A 329 7.09 -12.26 -20.72
C ALA A 329 8.57 -12.71 -20.73
N ILE A 330 9.40 -12.13 -19.84
CA ILE A 330 10.83 -12.39 -19.73
C ILE A 330 11.10 -13.16 -18.44
N LYS A 331 11.82 -14.27 -18.53
CA LYS A 331 12.14 -15.09 -17.36
C LYS A 331 13.34 -14.54 -16.59
N PHE A 332 13.16 -13.41 -15.91
CA PHE A 332 14.20 -12.78 -15.10
C PHE A 332 14.64 -13.67 -13.93
N LEU A 333 13.68 -14.18 -13.14
CA LEU A 333 13.93 -15.04 -11.99
C LEU A 333 13.25 -16.41 -12.18
N THR A 334 13.88 -17.47 -11.69
CA THR A 334 13.28 -18.81 -11.57
C THR A 334 12.40 -18.89 -10.33
N LYS A 335 11.55 -19.92 -10.28
CA LYS A 335 10.76 -20.24 -9.08
C LYS A 335 11.64 -20.49 -7.85
N THR A 336 12.80 -21.13 -8.03
CA THR A 336 13.74 -21.40 -6.94
C THR A 336 14.36 -20.10 -6.41
N GLU A 337 14.77 -19.20 -7.29
CA GLU A 337 15.35 -17.90 -6.90
C GLU A 337 14.30 -17.02 -6.20
N LEU A 338 13.07 -17.00 -6.71
CA LEU A 338 11.95 -16.31 -6.07
C LEU A 338 11.67 -16.86 -4.65
N ALA A 339 11.71 -18.19 -4.48
CA ALA A 339 11.53 -18.80 -3.17
C ALA A 339 12.66 -18.39 -2.19
N GLN A 340 13.90 -18.34 -2.66
CA GLN A 340 15.05 -17.92 -1.84
C GLN A 340 15.02 -16.42 -1.50
N LEU A 341 14.44 -15.59 -2.36
CA LEU A 341 14.26 -14.14 -2.14
C LEU A 341 13.08 -13.82 -1.22
N SER A 342 12.14 -14.75 -1.03
CA SER A 342 10.90 -14.49 -0.28
C SER A 342 11.15 -13.99 1.14
N VAL A 343 12.11 -14.57 1.86
CA VAL A 343 12.43 -14.19 3.24
C VAL A 343 13.10 -12.81 3.34
N PRO A 344 14.24 -12.54 2.67
CA PRO A 344 14.85 -11.23 2.77
C PRO A 344 13.95 -10.11 2.23
N ALA A 345 13.09 -10.39 1.23
CA ALA A 345 12.17 -9.39 0.71
C ALA A 345 11.11 -8.90 1.72
N LEU A 346 10.78 -9.71 2.73
CA LEU A 346 9.85 -9.32 3.81
C LEU A 346 10.41 -8.21 4.72
N ALA A 347 11.73 -8.03 4.76
CA ALA A 347 12.37 -7.03 5.62
C ALA A 347 12.27 -5.59 5.09
N GLY A 348 11.63 -5.41 3.93
CA GLY A 348 11.34 -4.10 3.38
C GLY A 348 12.57 -3.34 2.87
N ALA A 349 12.39 -2.05 2.61
CA ALA A 349 13.44 -1.19 2.05
C ALA A 349 14.68 -1.06 2.97
N ALA A 350 14.49 -1.21 4.28
CA ALA A 350 15.53 -1.08 5.29
C ALA A 350 15.97 -2.44 5.89
N GLY A 351 15.84 -3.54 5.13
CA GLY A 351 16.13 -4.90 5.61
C GLY A 351 17.56 -5.15 6.12
N HIS A 352 18.52 -4.28 5.80
CA HIS A 352 19.89 -4.31 6.33
C HIS A 352 19.95 -4.21 7.87
N GLY A 353 18.96 -3.59 8.51
CA GLY A 353 18.86 -3.51 9.97
C GLY A 353 18.24 -4.75 10.63
N LEU A 354 17.73 -5.70 9.84
CA LEU A 354 16.97 -6.87 10.30
C LEU A 354 17.52 -8.20 9.75
N VAL A 355 18.84 -8.26 9.51
CA VAL A 355 19.49 -9.42 8.89
C VAL A 355 19.34 -10.67 9.75
N LEU A 356 19.50 -10.58 11.07
CA LEU A 356 19.38 -11.76 11.95
C LEU A 356 17.93 -12.25 12.00
N THR A 357 16.95 -11.37 11.97
CA THR A 357 15.53 -11.74 11.89
C THR A 357 15.25 -12.49 10.59
N CYS A 358 15.80 -12.05 9.46
CA CYS A 358 15.70 -12.77 8.19
C CYS A 358 16.35 -14.16 8.27
N LEU A 359 17.54 -14.27 8.87
CA LEU A 359 18.25 -15.55 9.03
C LEU A 359 17.50 -16.50 9.97
N ARG A 360 16.94 -15.99 11.07
CA ARG A 360 16.06 -16.75 11.98
C ARG A 360 14.81 -17.26 11.26
N LEU A 361 14.19 -16.44 10.43
CA LEU A 361 13.04 -16.84 9.62
C LEU A 361 13.39 -17.95 8.63
N ALA A 362 14.51 -17.81 7.92
CA ALA A 362 14.96 -18.79 6.95
C ALA A 362 15.33 -20.14 7.61
N THR A 363 15.91 -20.09 8.81
CA THR A 363 16.43 -21.26 9.53
C THR A 363 15.35 -21.95 10.37
N PHE A 364 14.71 -21.22 11.28
CA PHE A 364 13.78 -21.80 12.27
C PHE A 364 12.32 -21.81 11.80
N GLY A 365 11.94 -20.95 10.85
CA GLY A 365 10.58 -20.92 10.31
C GLY A 365 10.13 -22.27 9.72
N PRO A 366 10.94 -22.93 8.85
CA PRO A 366 10.62 -24.26 8.34
C PRO A 366 10.49 -25.32 9.44
N VAL A 367 11.33 -25.26 10.47
CA VAL A 367 11.31 -26.19 11.62
C VAL A 367 10.01 -26.02 12.41
N GLN A 368 9.67 -24.78 12.78
CA GLN A 368 8.42 -24.46 13.47
C GLN A 368 7.19 -24.93 12.68
N ASN A 369 7.19 -24.73 11.36
CA ASN A 369 6.10 -25.20 10.50
C ASN A 369 5.97 -26.72 10.50
N ARG A 370 7.09 -27.47 10.45
CA ARG A 370 7.06 -28.94 10.53
C ARG A 370 6.51 -29.42 11.87
N LEU A 371 6.94 -28.83 12.98
CA LEU A 371 6.44 -29.15 14.32
C LEU A 371 4.94 -28.88 14.45
N VAL A 372 4.44 -27.76 13.91
CA VAL A 372 2.99 -27.46 13.88
C VAL A 372 2.21 -28.45 13.03
N GLN A 373 2.75 -28.95 11.92
CA GLN A 373 2.06 -29.98 11.13
C GLN A 373 2.11 -31.34 11.83
N ALA A 374 3.22 -31.68 12.47
CA ALA A 374 3.35 -32.91 13.25
C ALA A 374 2.38 -32.94 14.44
N SER A 375 2.19 -31.81 15.13
CA SER A 375 1.25 -31.72 16.27
C SER A 375 -0.22 -31.86 15.88
N ARG A 376 -0.56 -31.66 14.60
CA ARG A 376 -1.89 -31.96 14.06
C ARG A 376 -2.12 -33.46 13.82
N GLY A 377 -1.05 -34.25 13.73
CA GLY A 377 -1.06 -35.69 13.46
C GLY A 377 -0.82 -36.58 14.70
N GLY A 378 -0.46 -36.00 15.84
CA GLY A 378 -0.19 -36.69 17.12
C GLY A 378 0.48 -35.75 18.14
N ASP A 379 0.73 -36.24 19.36
CA ASP A 379 1.46 -35.46 20.38
C ASP A 379 2.94 -35.30 19.97
N VAL A 380 3.37 -34.05 19.82
CA VAL A 380 4.78 -33.67 19.62
C VAL A 380 5.38 -33.41 21.00
N GLY A 381 6.32 -34.26 21.39
CA GLY A 381 7.02 -34.14 22.67
C GLY A 381 8.30 -33.32 22.58
N LYS A 382 8.87 -33.00 23.74
CA LYS A 382 10.17 -32.32 23.85
C LYS A 382 11.29 -33.01 23.07
N GLY A 383 11.30 -34.35 23.05
CA GLY A 383 12.30 -35.12 22.30
C GLY A 383 12.21 -34.94 20.78
N ASP A 384 11.01 -34.71 20.24
CA ASP A 384 10.81 -34.45 18.81
C ASP A 384 11.31 -33.05 18.43
N ILE A 385 11.12 -32.07 19.32
CA ILE A 385 11.64 -30.70 19.17
C ILE A 385 13.17 -30.72 19.18
N GLU A 386 13.77 -31.40 20.16
CA GLU A 386 15.23 -31.55 20.25
C GLU A 386 15.82 -32.24 19.01
N LEU A 387 15.14 -33.25 18.47
CA LEU A 387 15.56 -33.96 17.25
C LEU A 387 15.53 -33.04 16.02
N GLU A 388 14.44 -32.30 15.81
CA GLU A 388 14.32 -31.37 14.69
C GLU A 388 15.34 -30.21 14.78
N MET A 389 15.61 -29.72 15.99
CA MET A 389 16.62 -28.67 16.23
C MET A 389 18.04 -29.17 16.01
N ALA A 390 18.35 -30.42 16.40
CA ALA A 390 19.67 -31.02 16.16
C ALA A 390 19.99 -31.20 14.66
N GLY A 391 18.99 -31.11 13.78
CA GLY A 391 19.16 -31.12 12.33
C GLY A 391 19.67 -29.79 11.75
N ILE A 392 19.76 -28.73 12.55
CA ILE A 392 20.26 -27.42 12.12
C ILE A 392 21.78 -27.38 12.36
N ASP A 393 22.55 -27.13 11.30
CA ASP A 393 24.00 -26.94 11.39
C ASP A 393 24.35 -25.52 11.88
N ASP A 394 25.46 -25.39 12.59
CA ASP A 394 26.02 -24.11 13.04
C ASP A 394 26.41 -23.19 11.86
N THR A 395 26.53 -23.74 10.66
CA THR A 395 26.80 -23.03 9.40
C THR A 395 25.55 -22.48 8.71
N ALA A 396 24.33 -22.77 9.22
CA ALA A 396 23.09 -22.43 8.54
C ALA A 396 22.96 -20.95 8.14
N TYR A 397 23.39 -20.03 9.00
CA TYR A 397 23.37 -18.60 8.68
C TYR A 397 24.38 -18.24 7.58
N ASP A 398 25.59 -18.81 7.64
CA ASP A 398 26.62 -18.61 6.60
C ASP A 398 26.14 -19.15 5.24
N ASP A 399 25.45 -20.28 5.23
CA ASP A 399 24.87 -20.90 4.04
C ASP A 399 23.76 -20.03 3.43
N HIS A 400 22.85 -19.50 4.26
CA HIS A 400 21.81 -18.57 3.81
C HIS A 400 22.42 -17.30 3.21
N MET A 401 23.41 -16.71 3.89
CA MET A 401 24.14 -15.53 3.40
C MET A 401 24.88 -15.81 2.10
N ALA A 402 25.53 -16.98 1.98
CA ALA A 402 26.16 -17.41 0.74
C ALA A 402 25.13 -17.57 -0.40
N GLY A 403 23.96 -18.11 -0.11
CA GLY A 403 22.82 -18.16 -1.02
C GLY A 403 22.38 -16.77 -1.48
N TRP A 404 22.24 -15.81 -0.56
CA TRP A 404 21.87 -14.42 -0.90
C TRP A 404 22.95 -13.70 -1.73
N ARG A 405 24.24 -13.93 -1.46
CA ARG A 405 25.34 -13.43 -2.31
C ARG A 405 25.31 -14.03 -3.72
N ALA A 406 25.01 -15.33 -3.83
CA ALA A 406 24.85 -15.98 -5.14
C ALA A 406 23.63 -15.43 -5.91
N LEU A 407 22.53 -15.15 -5.22
CA LEU A 407 21.35 -14.50 -5.79
C LEU A 407 21.65 -13.07 -6.25
N ARG A 408 22.39 -12.30 -5.47
CA ARG A 408 22.86 -10.96 -5.87
C ARG A 408 23.63 -11.03 -7.18
N ALA A 409 24.65 -11.88 -7.25
CA ALA A 409 25.45 -12.05 -8.47
C ALA A 409 24.57 -12.50 -9.65
N THR A 410 23.56 -13.34 -9.40
CA THR A 410 22.60 -13.76 -10.42
C THR A 410 21.75 -12.59 -10.91
N ALA A 411 21.20 -11.78 -10.01
CA ALA A 411 20.40 -10.61 -10.35
C ALA A 411 21.22 -9.58 -11.17
N GLU A 412 22.46 -9.30 -10.76
CA GLU A 412 23.41 -8.46 -11.50
C GLU A 412 23.65 -9.02 -12.91
N ASN A 413 23.97 -10.31 -13.03
CA ASN A 413 24.25 -10.95 -14.32
C ASN A 413 23.04 -10.94 -15.27
N VAL A 414 21.84 -11.18 -14.73
CA VAL A 414 20.58 -11.13 -15.50
C VAL A 414 20.29 -9.70 -15.95
N ALA A 415 20.46 -8.70 -15.06
CA ALA A 415 20.31 -7.29 -15.41
C ALA A 415 21.30 -6.86 -16.50
N THR A 416 22.59 -7.17 -16.33
CA THR A 416 23.63 -6.91 -17.33
C THR A 416 23.28 -7.53 -18.69
N THR A 417 22.70 -8.73 -18.69
CA THR A 417 22.24 -9.39 -19.92
C THR A 417 21.06 -8.63 -20.54
N ALA A 418 20.08 -8.19 -19.76
CA ALA A 418 18.96 -7.40 -20.25
C ALA A 418 19.41 -6.06 -20.87
N PHE A 419 20.32 -5.35 -20.21
CA PHE A 419 20.91 -4.12 -20.75
C PHE A 419 21.79 -4.38 -21.98
N LEU A 420 22.50 -5.50 -22.07
CA LEU A 420 23.17 -5.88 -23.32
C LEU A 420 22.17 -6.04 -24.48
N ARG A 421 20.97 -6.55 -24.20
CA ARG A 421 19.92 -6.70 -25.23
C ARG A 421 19.38 -5.37 -25.70
N LEU A 422 19.23 -4.40 -24.79
CA LEU A 422 18.93 -3.02 -25.16
C LEU A 422 20.05 -2.40 -26.01
N TRP A 423 21.31 -2.65 -25.66
CA TRP A 423 22.46 -2.21 -26.46
C TRP A 423 22.39 -2.79 -27.88
N ASP A 424 22.24 -4.11 -28.00
CA ASP A 424 22.24 -4.80 -29.29
C ASP A 424 21.01 -4.41 -30.15
N ALA A 425 19.89 -4.05 -29.52
CA ALA A 425 18.69 -3.51 -30.19
C ALA A 425 18.79 -2.02 -30.55
N GLY A 426 19.88 -1.33 -30.17
CA GLY A 426 20.06 0.09 -30.45
C GLY A 426 19.21 1.03 -29.58
N SER A 427 18.73 0.56 -28.42
CA SER A 427 17.93 1.37 -27.49
C SER A 427 18.81 2.33 -26.68
N PRO A 428 18.50 3.65 -26.65
CA PRO A 428 19.17 4.64 -25.81
C PRO A 428 19.10 4.36 -24.30
N SER A 429 18.15 3.56 -23.82
CA SER A 429 18.01 3.23 -22.39
C SER A 429 19.25 2.56 -21.78
N ILE A 430 20.17 2.06 -22.61
CA ILE A 430 21.48 1.56 -22.17
C ILE A 430 22.34 2.60 -21.46
N PHE A 431 22.16 3.90 -21.75
CA PHE A 431 22.95 4.95 -21.12
C PHE A 431 22.71 5.07 -19.63
N GLU A 432 21.49 4.77 -19.16
CA GLU A 432 21.19 4.75 -17.73
C GLU A 432 22.01 3.68 -17.00
N TYR A 433 22.11 2.49 -17.59
CA TYR A 433 22.97 1.42 -17.07
C TYR A 433 24.44 1.80 -17.08
N LEU A 434 24.94 2.40 -18.18
CA LEU A 434 26.35 2.80 -18.28
C LEU A 434 26.69 3.93 -17.30
N SER A 435 25.75 4.82 -17.02
CA SER A 435 25.92 5.87 -16.02
C SER A 435 26.03 5.28 -14.60
N ARG A 436 25.21 4.27 -14.27
CA ARG A 436 25.21 3.65 -12.93
C ARG A 436 26.31 2.62 -12.71
N CYS A 437 26.58 1.78 -13.70
CA CYS A 437 27.44 0.60 -13.59
C CYS A 437 28.77 0.73 -14.35
N GLY A 438 28.95 1.80 -15.13
CA GLY A 438 30.23 2.08 -15.80
C GLY A 438 31.27 2.67 -14.84
N ASP A 439 32.52 2.27 -15.03
CA ASP A 439 33.66 2.90 -14.35
C ASP A 439 33.84 4.36 -14.79
N ASP A 440 34.69 5.10 -14.09
CA ASP A 440 34.95 6.52 -14.39
C ASP A 440 35.48 6.70 -15.83
N GLU A 441 36.30 5.77 -16.33
CA GLU A 441 36.81 5.80 -17.71
C GLU A 441 35.70 5.64 -18.74
N THR A 442 34.76 4.70 -18.53
CA THR A 442 33.60 4.48 -19.40
C THR A 442 32.68 5.70 -19.41
N ARG A 443 32.42 6.30 -18.24
CA ARG A 443 31.61 7.52 -18.14
C ARG A 443 32.27 8.70 -18.83
N GLN A 444 33.59 8.86 -18.70
CA GLN A 444 34.35 9.92 -19.35
C GLN A 444 34.39 9.75 -20.87
N GLU A 445 34.57 8.53 -21.38
CA GLU A 445 34.53 8.24 -22.82
C GLU A 445 33.14 8.54 -23.40
N MET A 446 32.08 8.12 -22.70
CA MET A 446 30.70 8.41 -23.10
C MET A 446 30.40 9.91 -23.14
N ALA A 447 30.83 10.68 -22.13
CA ALA A 447 30.67 12.14 -22.08
C ALA A 447 31.43 12.83 -23.22
N THR A 448 32.63 12.35 -23.55
CA THR A 448 33.45 12.89 -24.65
C THR A 448 32.76 12.69 -26.00
N ILE A 449 32.25 11.47 -26.25
CA ILE A 449 31.51 11.16 -27.48
C ILE A 449 30.22 11.97 -27.57
N ALA A 450 29.48 12.11 -26.48
CA ALA A 450 28.26 12.91 -26.46
C ALA A 450 28.55 14.39 -26.78
N SER A 451 29.64 14.95 -26.25
CA SER A 451 30.10 16.30 -26.56
C SER A 451 30.48 16.45 -28.04
N ASP A 452 31.27 15.50 -28.57
CA ASP A 452 31.71 15.51 -29.97
C ASP A 452 30.53 15.43 -30.95
N VAL A 453 29.55 14.54 -30.69
CA VAL A 453 28.35 14.40 -31.51
C VAL A 453 27.48 15.65 -31.40
N ARG A 454 27.29 16.20 -30.19
CA ARG A 454 26.54 17.44 -29.98
C ARG A 454 27.15 18.62 -30.75
N ASN A 455 28.48 18.74 -30.74
CA ASN A 455 29.20 19.79 -31.47
C ASN A 455 29.09 19.64 -32.99
N GLN A 456 28.80 18.45 -33.50
CA GLN A 456 28.54 18.20 -34.94
C GLN A 456 27.07 18.47 -35.31
N MET A 457 26.16 18.30 -34.35
CA MET A 457 24.70 18.40 -34.54
C MET A 457 24.18 19.85 -34.57
N THR A 458 24.98 20.83 -34.11
CA THR A 458 24.67 22.28 -34.17
C THR A 458 24.49 22.84 -35.60
N SER A 459 24.50 21.99 -36.62
CA SER A 459 24.29 22.33 -38.05
C SER A 459 23.01 21.76 -38.67
N ILE A 460 22.17 21.05 -37.91
CA ILE A 460 20.98 20.33 -38.42
C ILE A 460 19.71 20.94 -37.82
N ASP A 461 18.75 21.27 -38.69
CA ASP A 461 17.47 21.92 -38.37
C ASP A 461 16.62 21.12 -37.36
N ALA A 462 15.82 21.86 -36.58
CA ALA A 462 15.03 21.38 -35.46
C ALA A 462 13.99 20.31 -35.87
N GLU A 463 14.24 19.06 -35.46
CA GLU A 463 13.25 18.00 -35.35
C GLU A 463 12.64 17.96 -33.93
N ASP A 464 11.47 17.31 -33.78
CA ASP A 464 10.63 17.33 -32.56
C ASP A 464 11.23 16.60 -31.33
N ASP A 465 12.32 15.81 -31.49
CA ASP A 465 13.06 15.17 -30.37
C ASP A 465 14.59 15.21 -30.56
N PRO A 466 15.25 16.34 -30.23
CA PRO A 466 16.70 16.48 -30.38
C PRO A 466 17.50 15.61 -29.39
N VAL A 467 16.89 15.20 -28.26
CA VAL A 467 17.57 14.42 -27.22
C VAL A 467 17.63 12.95 -27.60
N GLY A 468 16.53 12.38 -28.07
CA GLY A 468 16.46 11.00 -28.53
C GLY A 468 17.40 10.76 -29.72
N GLN A 469 17.47 11.70 -30.66
CA GLN A 469 18.38 11.60 -31.81
C GLN A 469 19.85 11.69 -31.41
N LEU A 470 20.21 12.63 -30.53
CA LEU A 470 21.56 12.71 -29.99
C LEU A 470 21.94 11.37 -29.35
N ALA A 471 21.03 10.77 -28.58
CA ALA A 471 21.26 9.49 -27.92
C ALA A 471 21.48 8.34 -28.92
N VAL A 472 20.67 8.26 -29.99
CA VAL A 472 20.83 7.28 -31.07
C VAL A 472 22.17 7.47 -31.81
N MET A 473 22.54 8.72 -32.13
CA MET A 473 23.81 9.04 -32.80
C MET A 473 25.02 8.69 -31.92
N VAL A 474 24.96 8.99 -30.63
CA VAL A 474 25.98 8.60 -29.64
C VAL A 474 26.10 7.08 -29.59
N LEU A 475 24.99 6.35 -29.53
CA LEU A 475 25.01 4.89 -29.49
C LEU A 475 25.60 4.29 -30.77
N HIS A 476 25.26 4.85 -31.93
CA HIS A 476 25.85 4.46 -33.21
C HIS A 476 27.36 4.68 -33.22
N ARG A 477 27.83 5.83 -32.73
CA ARG A 477 29.26 6.14 -32.62
C ARG A 477 29.98 5.17 -31.69
N ILE A 478 29.40 4.87 -30.53
CA ILE A 478 29.94 3.91 -29.56
C ILE A 478 30.07 2.51 -30.19
N ASN A 479 29.12 2.09 -31.03
CA ASN A 479 29.17 0.80 -31.72
C ASN A 479 30.34 0.67 -32.72
N THR A 480 30.95 1.79 -33.13
CA THR A 480 32.10 1.82 -34.05
C THR A 480 33.46 1.91 -33.34
N LEU A 481 33.49 2.00 -32.01
CA LEU A 481 34.73 2.11 -31.25
C LEU A 481 35.59 0.84 -31.30
N PRO A 482 36.92 0.96 -31.18
CA PRO A 482 37.81 -0.18 -31.00
C PRO A 482 37.43 -1.02 -29.78
N SER A 483 37.61 -2.34 -29.86
CA SER A 483 37.29 -3.26 -28.75
C SER A 483 38.11 -3.04 -27.47
N ASP A 484 39.23 -2.31 -27.58
CA ASP A 484 40.13 -2.00 -26.46
C ASP A 484 39.80 -0.66 -25.77
N SER A 485 38.83 0.10 -26.28
CA SER A 485 38.31 1.30 -25.61
C SER A 485 37.58 0.93 -24.30
N PRO A 486 37.46 1.83 -23.31
CA PRO A 486 36.68 1.59 -22.10
C PRO A 486 35.27 1.02 -22.36
N LEU A 487 34.48 1.66 -23.24
CA LEU A 487 33.16 1.20 -23.67
C LEU A 487 33.23 -0.14 -24.44
N GLY A 488 34.26 -0.33 -25.26
CA GLY A 488 34.52 -1.59 -25.95
C GLY A 488 34.78 -2.76 -24.99
N LYS A 489 35.58 -2.53 -23.95
CA LYS A 489 35.87 -3.48 -22.85
C LYS A 489 34.60 -3.76 -22.05
N GLN A 490 33.81 -2.74 -21.72
CA GLN A 490 32.55 -2.89 -21.00
C GLN A 490 31.57 -3.76 -21.80
N ARG A 491 31.38 -3.48 -23.09
CA ARG A 491 30.54 -4.31 -23.96
C ARG A 491 31.05 -5.76 -24.05
N LYS A 492 32.36 -5.95 -24.11
CA LYS A 492 32.98 -7.30 -24.11
C LYS A 492 32.72 -8.04 -22.80
N HIS A 493 32.77 -7.34 -21.66
CA HIS A 493 32.42 -7.90 -20.36
C HIS A 493 30.95 -8.32 -20.32
N MET A 494 30.03 -7.43 -20.71
CA MET A 494 28.59 -7.73 -20.78
C MET A 494 28.30 -8.96 -21.65
N LYS A 495 28.97 -9.09 -22.81
CA LYS A 495 28.86 -10.27 -23.68
C LYS A 495 29.30 -11.57 -23.01
N ARG A 496 30.36 -11.55 -22.19
CA ARG A 496 30.79 -12.73 -21.43
C ARG A 496 29.76 -13.12 -20.37
N VAL A 497 29.21 -12.15 -19.65
CA VAL A 497 28.13 -12.37 -18.66
C VAL A 497 26.89 -12.95 -19.33
N ALA A 498 26.49 -12.42 -20.49
CA ALA A 498 25.36 -12.93 -21.24
C ALA A 498 25.55 -14.37 -21.76
N GLN A 499 26.79 -14.82 -21.97
CA GLN A 499 27.06 -16.21 -22.38
C GLN A 499 26.80 -17.23 -21.26
N SER A 500 27.03 -16.85 -20.01
CA SER A 500 26.70 -17.68 -18.84
C SER A 500 25.22 -17.58 -18.44
N CYS A 501 24.52 -16.51 -18.85
CA CYS A 501 23.11 -16.30 -18.57
C CYS A 501 22.19 -16.86 -19.67
N ARG A 502 21.52 -17.99 -19.42
CA ARG A 502 20.60 -18.64 -20.39
C ARG A 502 19.14 -18.57 -19.93
N ARG A 503 18.55 -17.38 -19.96
CA ARG A 503 17.12 -17.17 -19.66
C ARG A 503 16.29 -17.02 -20.94
N GLN A 504 15.07 -17.56 -20.90
CA GLN A 504 14.07 -17.33 -21.95
C GLN A 504 13.64 -15.86 -21.93
N GLY A 505 13.52 -15.23 -23.10
CA GLY A 505 13.26 -13.80 -23.23
C GLY A 505 14.49 -12.91 -23.03
N LEU A 506 15.68 -13.49 -22.82
CA LEU A 506 16.96 -12.77 -22.82
C LEU A 506 17.94 -13.30 -23.90
N ARG A 507 17.50 -14.26 -24.72
CA ARG A 507 18.30 -14.74 -25.85
C ARG A 507 18.22 -13.73 -26.98
N ALA A 508 19.31 -13.59 -27.74
CA ALA A 508 19.33 -12.68 -28.89
C ALA A 508 18.22 -12.96 -29.92
N ALA A 509 17.84 -14.23 -30.09
CA ALA A 509 16.77 -14.65 -30.99
C ALA A 509 15.35 -14.30 -30.49
N ASP A 510 15.17 -14.13 -29.17
CA ASP A 510 13.86 -13.88 -28.56
C ASP A 510 13.42 -12.39 -28.67
N ILE A 511 14.33 -11.50 -29.09
CA ILE A 511 14.11 -10.05 -29.19
C ILE A 511 13.62 -9.65 -30.58
N VAL A 512 13.86 -10.51 -31.57
CA VAL A 512 13.50 -10.28 -32.97
C VAL A 512 12.08 -10.81 -33.20
N SER A 513 11.13 -9.92 -33.50
CA SER A 513 9.79 -10.34 -33.93
C SER A 513 9.88 -11.10 -35.26
N GLU A 514 9.37 -12.34 -35.28
CA GLU A 514 9.02 -13.00 -36.56
C GLU A 514 7.92 -12.15 -37.22
N SER A 515 8.28 -11.48 -38.31
CA SER A 515 7.32 -10.87 -39.23
C SER A 515 6.24 -11.89 -39.56
N ALA A 516 4.98 -11.54 -39.28
CA ALA A 516 3.83 -12.38 -39.53
C ALA A 516 3.89 -12.98 -40.94
N ALA A 517 3.69 -14.30 -40.99
CA ALA A 517 3.65 -15.07 -42.22
C ALA A 517 2.46 -14.62 -43.09
N ASP A 518 2.67 -13.60 -43.91
CA ASP A 518 1.91 -13.39 -45.13
C ASP A 518 2.87 -13.44 -46.31
N GLY A 519 2.70 -14.49 -47.12
CA GLY A 519 3.59 -14.84 -48.20
C GLY A 519 3.65 -13.76 -49.28
N LYS A 520 4.62 -12.85 -49.16
CA LYS A 520 5.18 -12.10 -50.29
C LYS A 520 6.63 -11.77 -49.98
N GLN A 521 7.53 -12.39 -50.74
CA GLN A 521 8.93 -11.99 -50.81
C GLN A 521 9.01 -10.55 -51.32
N THR A 522 9.18 -9.60 -50.42
CA THR A 522 9.74 -8.28 -50.72
C THR A 522 11.15 -8.23 -50.14
N THR A 523 12.12 -8.20 -51.04
CA THR A 523 13.51 -7.86 -50.77
C THR A 523 13.58 -6.40 -50.33
N ASP A 524 13.44 -6.15 -49.03
CA ASP A 524 13.88 -4.90 -48.42
C ASP A 524 14.50 -5.21 -47.06
N THR A 525 15.79 -4.87 -46.96
CA THR A 525 16.63 -4.95 -45.76
C THR A 525 16.20 -3.89 -44.73
N ALA A 526 15.06 -4.09 -44.09
CA ALA A 526 14.78 -3.44 -42.81
C ALA A 526 15.41 -4.30 -41.69
N PRO A 527 16.20 -3.71 -40.77
CA PRO A 527 16.69 -4.46 -39.62
C PRO A 527 15.49 -4.99 -38.82
N PRO A 528 15.59 -6.20 -38.21
CA PRO A 528 14.53 -6.74 -37.39
C PRO A 528 14.14 -5.73 -36.31
N GLN A 529 12.89 -5.25 -36.36
CA GLN A 529 12.38 -4.34 -35.35
C GLN A 529 12.08 -5.16 -34.09
N ALA A 530 12.74 -4.79 -32.99
CA ALA A 530 12.49 -5.39 -31.69
C ALA A 530 11.11 -4.95 -31.18
N ASP A 531 10.39 -5.87 -30.55
CA ASP A 531 9.08 -5.60 -29.94
C ASP A 531 9.21 -4.50 -28.86
N PRO A 532 8.50 -3.36 -28.99
CA PRO A 532 8.55 -2.26 -28.03
C PRO A 532 8.21 -2.67 -26.60
N ASP A 533 7.23 -3.57 -26.42
CA ASP A 533 6.83 -4.05 -25.10
C ASP A 533 7.93 -4.92 -24.48
N HIS A 534 8.61 -5.72 -25.30
CA HIS A 534 9.77 -6.49 -24.87
C HIS A 534 10.93 -5.58 -24.45
N LEU A 535 11.23 -4.52 -25.23
CA LEU A 535 12.25 -3.53 -24.86
C LEU A 535 11.89 -2.81 -23.55
N HIS A 536 10.62 -2.43 -23.36
CA HIS A 536 10.15 -1.84 -22.11
C HIS A 536 10.30 -2.81 -20.93
N GLY A 537 9.99 -4.09 -21.14
CA GLY A 537 10.21 -5.16 -20.16
C GLY A 537 11.68 -5.35 -19.80
N LEU A 538 12.60 -5.24 -20.75
CA LEU A 538 14.05 -5.31 -20.50
C LEU A 538 14.55 -4.13 -19.64
N VAL A 539 14.07 -2.91 -19.90
CA VAL A 539 14.42 -1.71 -19.11
C VAL A 539 13.93 -1.88 -17.68
N ARG A 540 12.61 -2.05 -17.50
CA ARG A 540 11.99 -2.13 -16.18
C ARG A 540 12.55 -3.32 -15.39
N GLY A 541 12.66 -4.49 -16.02
CA GLY A 541 13.17 -5.69 -15.36
C GLY A 541 14.65 -5.58 -14.99
N GLY A 542 15.48 -5.00 -15.87
CA GLY A 542 16.89 -4.72 -15.58
C GLY A 542 17.07 -3.80 -14.37
N GLU A 543 16.30 -2.70 -14.30
CA GLU A 543 16.33 -1.78 -13.16
C GLU A 543 15.90 -2.44 -11.84
N ARG A 544 14.79 -3.17 -11.85
CA ARG A 544 14.29 -3.85 -10.64
C ARG A 544 15.30 -4.88 -10.12
N LEU A 545 16.00 -5.60 -11.02
CA LEU A 545 17.06 -6.53 -10.65
C LEU A 545 18.29 -5.83 -10.07
N LEU A 546 18.70 -4.67 -10.59
CA LEU A 546 19.80 -3.88 -10.00
C LEU A 546 19.45 -3.36 -8.60
N LYS A 547 18.21 -2.88 -8.39
CA LYS A 547 17.73 -2.48 -7.07
C LYS A 547 17.75 -3.66 -6.10
N LEU A 548 17.28 -4.83 -6.53
CA LEU A 548 17.31 -6.06 -5.74
C LEU A 548 18.75 -6.49 -5.40
N ALA A 549 19.68 -6.40 -6.35
CA ALA A 549 21.09 -6.68 -6.10
C ALA A 549 21.70 -5.73 -5.07
N GLY A 550 21.41 -4.43 -5.16
CA GLY A 550 21.83 -3.44 -4.18
C GLY A 550 21.26 -3.70 -2.78
N PHE A 551 20.00 -4.12 -2.70
CA PHE A 551 19.38 -4.54 -1.45
C PHE A 551 20.05 -5.78 -0.84
N LEU A 552 20.31 -6.82 -1.62
CA LEU A 552 21.02 -8.00 -1.12
C LEU A 552 22.47 -7.67 -0.71
N ALA A 553 23.09 -6.68 -1.36
CA ALA A 553 24.41 -6.18 -0.97
C ALA A 553 24.39 -5.48 0.40
N SER A 554 23.34 -4.72 0.72
CA SER A 554 23.22 -4.04 2.01
C SER A 554 22.94 -5.00 3.17
N MET A 555 22.43 -6.20 2.89
CA MET A 555 22.25 -7.26 3.88
C MET A 555 23.53 -8.04 4.20
N ASP A 556 24.61 -7.89 3.43
CA ASP A 556 25.84 -8.66 3.66
C ASP A 556 26.53 -8.21 4.97
N GLN A 557 26.92 -9.17 5.80
CA GLN A 557 27.49 -8.96 7.13
C GLN A 557 28.84 -9.71 7.25
N PRO A 558 29.88 -9.27 6.53
CA PRO A 558 31.13 -10.02 6.39
C PRO A 558 31.93 -10.14 7.70
N ASP A 559 31.71 -9.23 8.65
CA ASP A 559 32.51 -9.12 9.88
C ASP A 559 31.84 -9.75 11.12
N GLN A 560 30.62 -10.28 10.99
CA GLN A 560 29.89 -10.87 12.12
C GLN A 560 30.13 -12.38 12.26
N PRO A 561 30.38 -12.89 13.48
CA PRO A 561 30.60 -14.31 13.74
C PRO A 561 29.28 -15.10 13.73
N MET A 562 28.74 -15.38 12.54
CA MET A 562 27.43 -16.02 12.32
C MET A 562 27.26 -17.33 13.07
N GLN A 563 28.30 -18.18 13.12
CA GLN A 563 28.23 -19.46 13.83
C GLN A 563 27.90 -19.32 15.32
N SER A 564 28.41 -18.28 15.99
CA SER A 564 28.09 -18.05 17.40
C SER A 564 26.63 -17.60 17.58
N LEU A 565 26.10 -16.86 16.62
CA LEU A 565 24.72 -16.37 16.64
C LEU A 565 23.73 -17.51 16.39
N VAL A 566 24.02 -18.41 15.45
CA VAL A 566 23.21 -19.63 15.21
C VAL A 566 23.11 -20.46 16.48
N ARG A 567 24.23 -20.74 17.16
CA ARG A 567 24.21 -21.55 18.39
C ARG A 567 23.38 -20.92 19.51
N ASN A 568 23.51 -19.61 19.68
CA ASN A 568 22.75 -18.87 20.70
C ASN A 568 21.25 -18.92 20.38
N ASP A 569 20.87 -18.63 19.13
CA ASP A 569 19.48 -18.67 18.70
C ASP A 569 18.92 -20.10 18.79
N LEU A 570 19.70 -21.13 18.46
CA LEU A 570 19.28 -22.53 18.57
C LEU A 570 18.92 -22.91 20.01
N ALA A 571 19.69 -22.46 20.99
CA ALA A 571 19.35 -22.64 22.40
C ALA A 571 18.05 -21.91 22.79
N ILE A 572 17.87 -20.66 22.33
CA ILE A 572 16.68 -19.85 22.60
C ILE A 572 15.43 -20.49 21.99
N PHE A 573 15.47 -20.83 20.69
CA PHE A 573 14.34 -21.42 19.98
C PHE A 573 13.97 -22.80 20.51
N SER A 574 14.96 -23.65 20.82
CA SER A 574 14.73 -24.97 21.43
C SER A 574 14.05 -24.85 22.80
N HIS A 575 14.55 -23.97 23.66
CA HIS A 575 13.96 -23.71 24.96
C HIS A 575 12.52 -23.18 24.85
N GLN A 576 12.32 -22.16 24.02
CA GLN A 576 11.02 -21.53 23.85
C GLN A 576 9.98 -22.50 23.29
N LEU A 577 10.32 -23.27 22.27
CA LEU A 577 9.39 -24.23 21.66
C LEU A 577 9.03 -25.36 22.61
N SER A 578 9.98 -25.82 23.43
CA SER A 578 9.72 -26.79 24.50
C SER A 578 8.73 -26.23 25.52
N HIS A 579 8.96 -25.01 26.00
CA HIS A 579 8.09 -24.33 26.96
C HIS A 579 6.66 -24.16 26.43
N LEU A 580 6.50 -23.76 25.16
CA LEU A 580 5.19 -23.59 24.53
C LEU A 580 4.39 -24.90 24.39
N HIS A 581 5.06 -26.05 24.35
CA HIS A 581 4.39 -27.36 24.30
C HIS A 581 4.02 -27.85 25.71
N GLU A 582 4.85 -27.56 26.72
CA GLU A 582 4.55 -27.89 28.12
C GLU A 582 3.34 -27.12 28.68
N THR A 583 3.06 -25.91 28.19
CA THR A 583 1.91 -25.09 28.63
C THR A 583 0.61 -25.39 27.90
N THR A 584 0.63 -26.17 26.81
CA THR A 584 -0.58 -26.52 26.02
C THR A 584 -1.02 -27.98 26.13
N SER A 585 -0.25 -28.82 26.84
CA SER A 585 -0.65 -30.15 27.30
C SER A 585 -1.28 -30.09 28.69
#